data_AF-A0A534YN56-F1
#
_entry.id   AF-A0A534YN56-F1
#
_cell.length_a   1.000
_cell.length_b   1.000
_cell.length_c   1.000
_cell.angle_alpha   90.00
_cell.angle_beta   90.00
_cell.angle_gamma   90.00
#
_symmetry.space_group_name_H-M   'P 1'
#
loop_
_entity.id
_entity.type
_entity.pdbx_description
1 polymer ?
#
loop_
_entity_poly.entity_id
_entity_poly.type
_entity_poly.pdbx_seq_one_letter_code
_entity_poly.pdbx_strand_id
1 'polypeptide(L)'
;MGAPPRRRTRPPALAIGVGTAAAAALAGISLGAIFRANPRYVGGPRAGVWVGESEFATIEASVPFLRAKAAAGEPAVFLGHQRILPFLAGQLGRYPAEFWLVFVLRPDEARRLGEALVRDRPPWIVYTETPYLNSLLTFTDFGRPLLEAIAPHYRFTRTLEDQFIVLGRVDARPTADRVAFDFLDARGTAEAAVEDVATGLPRLTGAAAAARVVVGWWLLEPQLAVDVQADRVRLEYPQISVPEHARVRFTLSVNPALWRAPFSQGVRFRLLGRDGARKVVFLDRSIDPWQRPEDRAPQPVDLDLGPLAGTAVRFTWVTESIAPSVLPLPRAGWGRPRLVVAERRCAG
;
A
#
# COMPACT_ATOMS: atom_id res chain seq x y z
N MET A 1 51.55 42.55 47.31
CA MET A 1 50.63 41.80 46.43
C MET A 1 51.45 40.84 45.58
N GLY A 2 51.35 39.54 45.85
CA GLY A 2 51.99 38.50 45.05
C GLY A 2 51.24 37.18 45.27
N ALA A 3 50.44 36.77 44.30
CA ALA A 3 49.62 35.56 44.36
C ALA A 3 50.46 34.30 44.05
N PRO A 4 50.14 33.13 44.65
CA PRO A 4 50.86 31.88 44.40
C PRO A 4 50.38 31.18 43.11
N PRO A 5 51.15 30.21 42.56
CA PRO A 5 50.91 29.65 41.24
C PRO A 5 49.71 28.69 41.19
N ARG A 6 48.93 28.79 40.11
CA ARG A 6 47.81 27.89 39.77
C ARG A 6 48.34 26.50 39.37
N ARG A 7 47.92 25.45 40.08
CA ARG A 7 48.02 24.05 39.62
C ARG A 7 47.10 23.86 38.40
N ARG A 8 47.68 23.46 37.25
CA ARG A 8 46.93 22.89 36.12
C ARG A 8 46.57 21.44 36.47
N THR A 9 45.30 21.15 36.68
CA THR A 9 44.77 19.78 36.69
C THR A 9 44.62 19.31 35.24
N ARG A 10 45.35 18.24 34.86
CA ARG A 10 45.05 17.47 33.65
C ARG A 10 43.80 16.62 33.93
N PRO A 11 42.81 16.54 33.03
CA PRO A 11 41.73 15.58 33.17
C PRO A 11 42.28 14.14 32.96
N PRO A 12 41.76 13.14 33.68
CA PRO A 12 42.24 11.77 33.58
C PRO A 12 41.81 11.14 32.23
N ALA A 13 42.81 10.64 31.49
CA ALA A 13 42.64 9.90 30.24
C ALA A 13 41.78 8.62 30.36
N LEU A 14 41.44 8.20 31.58
CA LEU A 14 40.61 7.02 31.85
C LEU A 14 39.11 7.20 31.50
N ALA A 15 38.57 8.43 31.51
CA ALA A 15 37.15 8.65 31.23
C ALA A 15 36.78 8.46 29.75
N ILE A 16 37.74 8.69 28.85
CA ILE A 16 37.54 8.54 27.40
C ILE A 16 37.54 7.05 27.01
N GLY A 17 38.40 6.23 27.62
CA GLY A 17 38.50 4.79 27.32
C GLY A 17 37.25 3.99 27.71
N VAL A 18 36.64 4.30 28.86
CA VAL A 18 35.41 3.62 29.34
C VAL A 18 34.20 4.01 28.49
N GLY A 19 34.09 5.27 28.06
CA GLY A 19 33.02 5.71 27.16
C GLY A 19 33.09 5.06 25.78
N THR A 20 34.29 4.92 25.20
CA THR A 20 34.47 4.22 23.92
C THR A 20 34.25 2.71 24.03
N ALA A 21 34.66 2.07 25.14
CA ALA A 21 34.45 0.65 25.37
C ALA A 21 32.96 0.33 25.61
N ALA A 22 32.25 1.17 26.36
CA ALA A 22 30.80 1.04 26.57
C ALA A 22 30.01 1.30 25.27
N ALA A 23 30.41 2.28 24.46
CA ALA A 23 29.80 2.53 23.16
C ALA A 23 30.07 1.39 22.16
N ALA A 24 31.27 0.80 22.16
CA ALA A 24 31.61 -0.36 21.35
C ALA A 24 30.89 -1.64 21.82
N ALA A 25 30.74 -1.82 23.14
CA ALA A 25 29.98 -2.93 23.71
C ALA A 25 28.48 -2.80 23.43
N LEU A 26 27.91 -1.60 23.55
CA LEU A 26 26.53 -1.32 23.17
C LEU A 26 26.32 -1.50 21.66
N ALA A 27 27.23 -1.00 20.82
CA ALA A 27 27.19 -1.24 19.39
C ALA A 27 27.31 -2.73 19.05
N GLY A 28 28.17 -3.48 19.75
CA GLY A 28 28.33 -4.92 19.60
C GLY A 28 27.11 -5.72 20.07
N ILE A 29 26.44 -5.31 21.14
CA ILE A 29 25.18 -5.89 21.63
C ILE A 29 24.04 -5.58 20.65
N SER A 30 23.97 -4.36 20.13
CA SER A 30 22.99 -3.96 19.11
C SER A 30 23.22 -4.69 17.78
N LEU A 31 24.46 -4.81 17.32
CA LEU A 31 24.83 -5.63 16.15
C LEU A 31 24.52 -7.10 16.38
N GLY A 32 24.84 -7.64 17.57
CA GLY A 32 24.54 -9.02 17.94
C GLY A 32 23.04 -9.31 18.08
N ALA A 33 22.22 -8.32 18.46
CA ALA A 33 20.77 -8.43 18.42
C ALA A 33 20.23 -8.37 16.98
N ILE A 34 20.80 -7.51 16.13
CA ILE A 34 20.47 -7.42 14.71
C ILE A 34 20.83 -8.74 14.00
N PHE A 35 22.02 -9.30 14.19
CA PHE A 35 22.39 -10.60 13.60
C PHE A 35 21.57 -11.76 14.13
N ARG A 36 21.19 -11.76 15.42
CA ARG A 36 20.29 -12.78 15.96
C ARG A 36 18.87 -12.70 15.37
N ALA A 37 18.39 -11.48 15.11
CA ALA A 37 17.11 -11.27 14.43
C ALA A 37 17.18 -11.53 12.91
N ASN A 38 18.38 -11.51 12.33
CA ASN A 38 18.64 -11.67 10.90
C ASN A 38 19.71 -12.76 10.69
N PRO A 39 19.41 -14.05 11.00
CA PRO A 39 20.42 -15.10 11.06
C PRO A 39 20.95 -15.53 9.68
N ARG A 40 20.31 -15.11 8.59
CA ARG A 40 20.67 -15.52 7.23
C ARG A 40 21.47 -14.43 6.55
N TYR A 41 22.70 -14.75 6.13
CA TYR A 41 23.47 -13.88 5.25
C TYR A 41 23.19 -14.22 3.79
N VAL A 42 22.91 -13.19 3.00
CA VAL A 42 22.63 -13.29 1.58
C VAL A 42 23.67 -12.47 0.84
N GLY A 43 24.62 -13.15 0.20
CA GLY A 43 25.75 -12.56 -0.52
C GLY A 43 25.57 -12.57 -2.04
N GLY A 44 26.15 -11.57 -2.70
CA GLY A 44 26.41 -11.53 -4.13
C GLY A 44 27.88 -11.16 -4.41
N PRO A 45 28.30 -11.10 -5.68
CA PRO A 45 29.71 -10.92 -6.04
C PRO A 45 30.37 -9.61 -5.55
N ARG A 46 29.57 -8.62 -5.16
CA ARG A 46 30.04 -7.28 -4.77
C ARG A 46 29.48 -6.74 -3.44
N ALA A 47 28.45 -7.38 -2.88
CA ALA A 47 27.77 -6.93 -1.66
C ALA A 47 26.90 -8.05 -1.07
N GLY A 48 26.48 -7.91 0.19
CA GLY A 48 25.52 -8.83 0.81
C GLY A 48 24.79 -8.19 1.99
N VAL A 49 23.71 -8.83 2.42
CA VAL A 49 22.83 -8.35 3.48
C VAL A 49 22.44 -9.49 4.42
N TRP A 50 22.28 -9.18 5.71
CA TRP A 50 21.72 -10.11 6.68
C TRP A 50 20.20 -9.90 6.77
N VAL A 51 19.45 -11.00 6.67
CA VAL A 51 17.99 -11.03 6.62
C VAL A 51 17.42 -12.06 7.58
N GLY A 52 16.15 -11.88 7.95
CA GLY A 52 15.38 -12.87 8.70
C GLY A 52 15.09 -14.14 7.88
N GLU A 53 14.69 -15.23 8.54
CA GLU A 53 14.32 -16.48 7.86
C GLU A 53 13.12 -16.30 6.91
N SER A 54 12.13 -15.52 7.34
CA SER A 54 10.93 -15.22 6.56
C SER A 54 11.24 -14.31 5.36
N GLU A 55 12.08 -13.29 5.56
CA GLU A 55 12.59 -12.42 4.50
C GLU A 55 13.39 -13.21 3.45
N PHE A 56 14.23 -14.15 3.90
CA PHE A 56 14.97 -15.05 3.03
C PHE A 56 14.05 -15.92 2.16
N ALA A 57 12.94 -16.44 2.71
CA ALA A 57 12.01 -17.28 1.96
C ALA A 57 11.29 -16.52 0.82
N THR A 58 10.87 -15.27 1.03
CA THR A 58 10.29 -14.43 -0.05
C THR A 58 11.30 -14.13 -1.14
N ILE A 59 12.51 -13.78 -0.70
CA ILE A 59 13.70 -13.57 -1.52
C ILE A 59 13.91 -14.79 -2.44
N GLU A 60 14.03 -15.99 -1.88
CA GLU A 60 14.19 -17.23 -2.64
C GLU A 60 13.01 -17.51 -3.58
N ALA A 61 11.77 -17.33 -3.12
CA ALA A 61 10.57 -17.56 -3.94
C ALA A 61 10.48 -16.60 -5.15
N SER A 62 11.04 -15.39 -5.03
CA SER A 62 11.05 -14.40 -6.11
C SER A 62 12.07 -14.71 -7.22
N VAL A 63 13.16 -15.43 -6.92
CA VAL A 63 14.26 -15.65 -7.88
C VAL A 63 13.86 -16.47 -9.09
N PRO A 64 13.21 -17.65 -8.96
CA PRO A 64 12.80 -18.43 -10.13
C PRO A 64 11.89 -17.61 -11.05
N PHE A 65 10.99 -16.81 -10.47
CA PHE A 65 10.08 -15.93 -11.21
C PHE A 65 10.86 -14.87 -12.01
N LEU A 66 11.82 -14.19 -11.39
CA LEU A 66 12.63 -13.17 -12.05
C LEU A 66 13.60 -13.75 -13.08
N ARG A 67 14.20 -14.92 -12.81
CA ARG A 67 15.11 -15.61 -13.75
C ARG A 67 14.37 -16.09 -15.00
N ALA A 68 13.18 -16.67 -14.85
CA ALA A 68 12.38 -17.10 -15.99
C ALA A 68 12.06 -15.93 -16.94
N LYS A 69 11.87 -14.73 -16.39
CA LYS A 69 11.59 -13.52 -17.17
C LYS A 69 12.82 -12.87 -17.77
N ALA A 70 13.93 -12.83 -17.03
CA ALA A 70 15.22 -12.44 -17.58
C ALA A 70 15.62 -13.32 -18.78
N ALA A 71 15.39 -14.63 -18.70
CA ALA A 71 15.64 -15.56 -19.79
C ALA A 71 14.74 -15.32 -21.03
N ALA A 72 13.54 -14.74 -20.84
CA ALA A 72 12.63 -14.38 -21.91
C ALA A 72 12.96 -13.03 -22.57
N GLY A 73 13.95 -12.28 -22.06
CA GLY A 73 14.32 -10.95 -22.57
C GLY A 73 13.28 -9.85 -22.31
N GLU A 74 12.34 -10.08 -21.40
CA GLU A 74 11.30 -9.10 -21.07
C GLU A 74 11.87 -8.03 -20.10
N PRO A 75 11.73 -6.72 -20.41
CA PRO A 75 12.17 -5.67 -19.49
C PRO A 75 11.27 -5.64 -18.24
N ALA A 76 11.89 -5.49 -17.08
CA ALA A 76 11.21 -5.38 -15.80
C ALA A 76 11.78 -4.20 -14.99
N VAL A 77 10.89 -3.42 -14.37
CA VAL A 77 11.27 -2.31 -13.49
C VAL A 77 11.02 -2.70 -12.04
N PHE A 78 11.97 -2.41 -11.16
CA PHE A 78 11.83 -2.67 -9.72
C PHE A 78 11.67 -1.36 -8.95
N LEU A 79 10.57 -1.18 -8.23
CA LEU A 79 10.28 -0.04 -7.37
C LEU A 79 10.29 -0.51 -5.91
N GLY A 80 11.21 -0.05 -5.08
CA GLY A 80 11.19 -0.50 -3.69
C GLY A 80 12.25 0.04 -2.73
N HIS A 81 12.02 -0.22 -1.44
CA HIS A 81 12.80 0.30 -0.32
C HIS A 81 13.60 -0.80 0.41
N GLN A 82 14.89 -0.93 0.04
CA GLN A 82 16.01 -1.62 0.71
C GLN A 82 16.02 -3.13 1.02
N ARG A 83 17.25 -3.63 1.21
CA ARG A 83 17.77 -5.00 1.44
C ARG A 83 17.64 -6.02 0.30
N ILE A 84 16.48 -6.13 -0.33
CA ILE A 84 16.26 -7.16 -1.37
C ILE A 84 16.99 -6.85 -2.70
N LEU A 85 17.28 -5.58 -2.95
CA LEU A 85 17.87 -5.08 -4.20
C LEU A 85 19.27 -5.65 -4.51
N PRO A 86 20.27 -5.62 -3.60
CA PRO A 86 21.55 -6.29 -3.80
C PRO A 86 21.45 -7.80 -4.07
N PHE A 87 20.47 -8.49 -3.48
CA PHE A 87 20.23 -9.91 -3.71
C PHE A 87 19.69 -10.16 -5.12
N LEU A 88 18.63 -9.45 -5.52
CA LEU A 88 18.06 -9.59 -6.86
C LEU A 88 19.11 -9.28 -7.93
N ALA A 89 19.98 -8.30 -7.68
CA ALA A 89 21.13 -8.00 -8.52
C ALA A 89 22.11 -9.18 -8.64
N GLY A 90 22.44 -9.85 -7.53
CA GLY A 90 23.36 -10.99 -7.49
C GLY A 90 22.79 -12.24 -8.19
N GLN A 91 21.49 -12.50 -8.05
CA GLN A 91 20.84 -13.69 -8.61
C GLN A 91 20.61 -13.65 -10.12
N LEU A 92 20.65 -12.46 -10.70
CA LEU A 92 20.46 -12.25 -12.14
C LEU A 92 21.79 -12.20 -12.92
N GLY A 93 22.96 -12.20 -12.24
CA GLY A 93 24.30 -12.38 -12.81
C GLY A 93 24.82 -11.20 -13.66
N ARG A 94 24.02 -10.70 -14.60
CA ARG A 94 24.16 -9.46 -15.37
C ARG A 94 22.76 -9.03 -15.80
N TYR A 95 22.40 -7.77 -15.57
CA TYR A 95 21.08 -7.23 -15.90
C TYR A 95 20.77 -7.35 -17.41
N PRO A 96 19.71 -8.07 -17.83
CA PRO A 96 19.17 -7.98 -19.18
C PRO A 96 18.05 -6.93 -19.30
N ALA A 97 17.71 -6.21 -18.22
CA ALA A 97 16.61 -5.25 -18.14
C ALA A 97 17.06 -3.92 -17.52
N GLU A 98 16.36 -2.82 -17.81
CA GLU A 98 16.60 -1.52 -17.16
C GLU A 98 16.14 -1.55 -15.69
N PHE A 99 17.10 -1.74 -14.78
CA PHE A 99 16.84 -1.68 -13.34
C PHE A 99 16.91 -0.24 -12.84
N TRP A 100 15.76 0.33 -12.54
CA TRP A 100 15.65 1.62 -11.89
C TRP A 100 15.58 1.44 -10.38
N LEU A 101 16.72 1.60 -9.70
CA LEU A 101 16.79 1.50 -8.24
C LEU A 101 16.23 2.80 -7.62
N VAL A 102 14.94 2.82 -7.32
CA VAL A 102 14.25 4.03 -6.87
C VAL A 102 14.41 4.23 -5.36
N PHE A 103 15.47 4.92 -4.96
CA PHE A 103 15.59 5.50 -3.63
C PHE A 103 15.14 6.94 -3.68
N VAL A 104 14.14 7.29 -2.84
CA VAL A 104 13.78 8.67 -2.48
C VAL A 104 14.02 9.64 -3.63
N LEU A 105 13.16 9.58 -4.66
CA LEU A 105 13.31 10.46 -5.80
C LEU A 105 13.05 11.89 -5.36
N ARG A 106 13.85 12.83 -5.88
CA ARG A 106 13.40 14.22 -5.91
C ARG A 106 12.09 14.26 -6.71
N PRO A 107 11.12 15.14 -6.39
CA PRO A 107 9.83 15.17 -7.08
C PRO A 107 9.91 15.20 -8.61
N ASP A 108 10.90 15.91 -9.18
CA ASP A 108 11.12 15.95 -10.62
C ASP A 108 11.64 14.62 -11.21
N GLU A 109 12.45 13.88 -10.46
CA GLU A 109 12.91 12.55 -10.86
C GLU A 109 11.77 11.54 -10.80
N ALA A 110 10.90 11.63 -9.79
CA ALA A 110 9.67 10.84 -9.69
C ALA A 110 8.74 11.09 -10.88
N ARG A 111 8.55 12.35 -11.25
CA ARG A 111 7.73 12.72 -12.40
C ARG A 111 8.33 12.18 -13.71
N ARG A 112 9.62 12.41 -13.97
CA ARG A 112 10.30 11.91 -15.19
C ARG A 112 10.27 10.39 -15.30
N LEU A 113 10.48 9.69 -14.20
CA LEU A 113 10.39 8.23 -14.19
C LEU A 113 8.94 7.78 -14.44
N GLY A 114 7.96 8.42 -13.81
CA GLY A 114 6.55 8.16 -14.07
C GLY A 114 6.19 8.34 -15.54
N GLU A 115 6.60 9.45 -16.16
CA GLU A 115 6.43 9.72 -17.59
C GLU A 115 7.08 8.63 -18.46
N ALA A 116 8.29 8.18 -18.12
CA ALA A 116 8.96 7.09 -18.83
C ALA A 116 8.19 5.76 -18.72
N LEU A 117 7.74 5.40 -17.52
CA LEU A 117 6.94 4.17 -17.31
C LEU A 117 5.61 4.22 -18.07
N VAL A 118 4.93 5.38 -18.09
CA VAL A 118 3.67 5.56 -18.83
C VAL A 118 3.89 5.47 -20.34
N ARG A 119 5.00 6.02 -20.85
CA ARG A 119 5.37 6.02 -22.27
C ARG A 119 5.81 4.64 -22.74
N ASP A 120 6.79 4.06 -22.05
CA ASP A 120 7.47 2.83 -22.47
C ASP A 120 6.69 1.58 -22.12
N ARG A 121 5.73 1.73 -21.19
CA ARG A 121 4.81 0.68 -20.73
C ARG A 121 5.49 -0.66 -20.50
N PRO A 122 6.52 -0.74 -19.63
CA PRO A 122 7.12 -2.01 -19.30
C PRO A 122 6.02 -3.00 -18.91
N PRO A 123 6.09 -4.23 -19.43
CA PRO A 123 5.06 -5.23 -19.18
C PRO A 123 5.02 -5.65 -17.70
N TRP A 124 6.07 -5.34 -16.93
CA TRP A 124 6.20 -5.72 -15.52
C TRP A 124 6.83 -4.61 -14.70
N ILE A 125 6.18 -4.29 -13.58
CA ILE A 125 6.79 -3.54 -12.49
C ILE A 125 6.72 -4.43 -11.24
N VAL A 126 7.86 -4.60 -10.57
CA VAL A 126 7.94 -5.22 -9.24
C VAL A 126 7.91 -4.11 -8.22
N TYR A 127 6.90 -4.06 -7.38
CA TYR A 127 6.70 -3.00 -6.40
C TYR A 127 6.88 -3.57 -4.98
N THR A 128 7.60 -2.87 -4.10
CA THR A 128 7.70 -3.26 -2.69
C THR A 128 6.91 -2.31 -1.81
N GLU A 129 5.97 -2.83 -1.05
CA GLU A 129 5.40 -2.14 0.10
C GLU A 129 6.05 -2.70 1.36
N THR A 130 6.59 -1.82 2.19
CA THR A 130 7.21 -2.22 3.45
C THR A 130 6.26 -1.81 4.58
N PRO A 131 5.46 -2.75 5.14
CA PRO A 131 4.53 -2.46 6.22
C PRO A 131 5.24 -2.47 7.58
N TYR A 132 6.19 -1.56 7.84
CA TYR A 132 6.65 -1.39 9.22
C TYR A 132 5.71 -0.46 9.97
N LEU A 133 5.13 -0.95 11.07
CA LEU A 133 4.48 -0.10 12.09
C LEU A 133 5.45 0.93 12.71
N ASN A 134 6.76 0.69 12.60
CA ASN A 134 7.82 1.50 13.23
C ASN A 134 8.81 2.15 12.24
N SER A 135 8.68 1.95 10.92
CA SER A 135 9.46 2.80 10.00
C SER A 135 8.72 4.12 9.93
N LEU A 136 9.41 5.21 10.26
CA LEU A 136 8.84 6.56 10.26
C LEU A 136 8.29 7.01 8.89
N LEU A 137 8.49 6.20 7.84
CA LEU A 137 8.45 6.56 6.43
C LEU A 137 8.25 5.31 5.55
N THR A 138 7.12 5.20 4.85
CA THR A 138 6.81 4.13 3.88
C THR A 138 7.24 4.53 2.47
N PHE A 139 7.40 3.57 1.53
CA PHE A 139 7.63 3.92 0.11
C PHE A 139 6.53 4.84 -0.43
N THR A 140 5.29 4.65 0.06
CA THR A 140 4.15 5.52 -0.26
C THR A 140 4.40 6.99 0.09
N ASP A 141 5.19 7.29 1.12
CA ASP A 141 5.44 8.66 1.56
C ASP A 141 6.43 9.42 0.66
N PHE A 142 7.46 8.75 0.14
CA PHE A 142 8.45 9.37 -0.77
C PHE A 142 8.16 9.13 -2.25
N GLY A 143 7.52 8.02 -2.57
CA GLY A 143 7.19 7.59 -3.92
C GLY A 143 5.87 8.17 -4.42
N ARG A 144 5.12 8.93 -3.61
CA ARG A 144 3.77 9.40 -3.95
C ARG A 144 3.65 10.03 -5.35
N PRO A 145 4.52 10.97 -5.77
CA PRO A 145 4.39 11.57 -7.10
C PRO A 145 4.56 10.54 -8.24
N LEU A 146 5.44 9.55 -8.04
CA LEU A 146 5.61 8.44 -8.98
C LEU A 146 4.36 7.54 -8.99
N LEU A 147 3.85 7.18 -7.81
CA LEU A 147 2.64 6.37 -7.66
C LEU A 147 1.43 7.02 -8.32
N GLU A 148 1.25 8.33 -8.12
CA GLU A 148 0.20 9.14 -8.76
C GLU A 148 0.30 9.12 -10.29
N ALA A 149 1.53 9.20 -10.82
CA ALA A 149 1.76 9.15 -12.26
C ALA A 149 1.45 7.77 -12.86
N ILE A 150 1.79 6.67 -12.19
CA ILE A 150 1.68 5.32 -12.78
C ILE A 150 0.38 4.58 -12.42
N ALA A 151 -0.24 4.86 -11.27
CA ALA A 151 -1.46 4.17 -10.84
C ALA A 151 -2.59 4.16 -11.89
N PRO A 152 -2.82 5.23 -12.71
CA PRO A 152 -3.85 5.21 -13.77
C PRO A 152 -3.57 4.19 -14.88
N HIS A 153 -2.31 3.82 -15.07
CA HIS A 153 -1.86 2.97 -16.16
C HIS A 153 -1.52 1.56 -15.71
N TYR A 154 -1.42 1.35 -14.39
CA TYR A 154 -0.95 0.12 -13.80
C TYR A 154 -1.84 -0.33 -12.65
N ARG A 155 -1.90 -1.65 -12.44
CA ARG A 155 -2.63 -2.28 -11.32
C ARG A 155 -1.76 -3.31 -10.65
N PHE A 156 -1.88 -3.41 -9.34
CA PHE A 156 -1.29 -4.48 -8.57
C PHE A 156 -2.12 -5.76 -8.78
N THR A 157 -1.50 -6.87 -9.16
CA THR A 157 -2.21 -8.12 -9.53
C THR A 157 -1.83 -9.34 -8.71
N ARG A 158 -0.65 -9.33 -8.09
CA ARG A 158 -0.21 -10.48 -7.29
C ARG A 158 0.66 -10.01 -6.15
N THR A 159 0.41 -10.58 -4.98
CA THR A 159 1.24 -10.42 -3.80
C THR A 159 2.16 -11.64 -3.62
N LEU A 160 3.44 -11.39 -3.40
CA LEU A 160 4.39 -12.31 -2.76
C LEU A 160 4.81 -11.62 -1.46
N GLU A 161 4.76 -12.29 -0.33
CA GLU A 161 4.96 -11.61 0.95
C GLU A 161 5.60 -12.45 2.04
N ASP A 162 6.33 -11.78 2.92
CA ASP A 162 6.74 -12.29 4.23
C ASP A 162 6.33 -11.32 5.36
N GLN A 163 6.93 -11.50 6.53
CA GLN A 163 6.63 -10.71 7.73
C GLN A 163 6.93 -9.22 7.59
N PHE A 164 7.74 -8.82 6.61
CA PHE A 164 8.30 -7.48 6.48
C PHE A 164 8.25 -6.89 5.07
N ILE A 165 8.07 -7.72 4.04
CA ILE A 165 8.07 -7.29 2.63
C ILE A 165 6.80 -7.76 1.93
N VAL A 166 6.14 -6.83 1.24
CA VAL A 166 5.08 -7.11 0.28
C VAL A 166 5.64 -6.82 -1.11
N LEU A 167 5.94 -7.86 -1.88
CA LEU A 167 6.31 -7.76 -3.29
C LEU A 167 5.05 -7.88 -4.16
N GLY A 168 4.83 -6.88 -4.97
CA GLY A 168 3.73 -6.79 -5.92
C GLY A 168 4.18 -7.02 -7.33
N ARG A 169 3.49 -7.91 -8.05
CA ARG A 169 3.42 -7.80 -9.50
C ARG A 169 2.47 -6.66 -9.84
N VAL A 170 2.93 -5.78 -10.71
CA VAL A 170 2.15 -4.70 -11.26
C VAL A 170 2.07 -4.88 -12.77
N ASP A 171 0.85 -4.92 -13.28
CA ASP A 171 0.53 -5.10 -14.70
C ASP A 171 -0.06 -3.82 -15.29
N ALA A 172 0.19 -3.58 -16.58
CA ALA A 172 -0.50 -2.54 -17.32
C ALA A 172 -2.02 -2.77 -17.28
N ARG A 173 -2.78 -1.70 -17.07
CA ARG A 173 -4.24 -1.73 -17.19
C ARG A 173 -4.62 -1.78 -18.68
N PRO A 174 -5.68 -2.53 -19.05
CA PRO A 174 -6.30 -2.35 -20.35
C PRO A 174 -6.75 -0.89 -20.52
N THR A 175 -6.81 -0.40 -21.76
CA THR A 175 -7.20 0.97 -22.12
C THR A 175 -8.42 1.46 -21.33
N ALA A 176 -8.38 2.73 -20.94
CA ALA A 176 -9.32 3.30 -19.99
C ALA A 176 -10.74 3.38 -20.57
N ASP A 177 -11.67 2.63 -19.97
CA ASP A 177 -13.09 2.93 -20.13
C ASP A 177 -13.36 4.38 -19.73
N ARG A 178 -14.32 5.02 -20.39
CA ARG A 178 -14.71 6.39 -20.06
C ARG A 178 -15.25 6.42 -18.64
N VAL A 179 -14.62 7.20 -17.77
CA VAL A 179 -15.08 7.42 -16.39
C VAL A 179 -16.29 8.36 -16.42
N ALA A 180 -17.46 7.86 -16.04
CA ALA A 180 -18.67 8.67 -15.90
C ALA A 180 -18.76 9.33 -14.52
N PHE A 181 -18.24 8.68 -13.49
CA PHE A 181 -18.17 9.22 -12.13
C PHE A 181 -17.00 8.61 -11.37
N ASP A 182 -16.16 9.43 -10.75
CA ASP A 182 -15.09 8.97 -9.85
C ASP A 182 -15.50 9.26 -8.40
N PHE A 183 -15.76 8.20 -7.63
CA PHE A 183 -16.24 8.35 -6.26
C PHE A 183 -15.13 8.89 -5.35
N LEU A 184 -13.86 8.59 -5.62
CA LEU A 184 -12.74 9.09 -4.82
C LEU A 184 -12.57 10.60 -4.98
N ASP A 185 -12.68 11.10 -6.22
CA ASP A 185 -12.60 12.53 -6.51
C ASP A 185 -13.82 13.27 -5.94
N ALA A 186 -15.00 12.66 -6.04
CA ALA A 186 -16.25 13.20 -5.53
C ALA A 186 -16.47 12.99 -4.03
N ARG A 187 -15.49 12.47 -3.26
CA ARG A 187 -15.65 12.12 -1.83
C ARG A 187 -16.19 13.25 -0.96
N GLY A 188 -15.90 14.52 -1.31
CA GLY A 188 -16.39 15.70 -0.59
C GLY A 188 -17.89 15.96 -0.76
N THR A 189 -18.54 15.29 -1.71
CA THR A 189 -20.00 15.34 -1.93
C THR A 189 -20.76 14.25 -1.18
N ALA A 190 -20.05 13.27 -0.61
CA ALA A 190 -20.67 12.16 0.10
C ALA A 190 -21.07 12.57 1.52
N GLU A 191 -22.28 12.18 1.93
CA GLU A 191 -22.69 12.21 3.31
C GLU A 191 -22.04 11.05 4.06
N ALA A 192 -21.09 11.38 4.94
CA ALA A 192 -20.42 10.41 5.79
C ALA A 192 -21.18 10.19 7.11
N ALA A 193 -21.25 8.93 7.54
CA ALA A 193 -21.64 8.55 8.88
C ALA A 193 -20.65 7.52 9.43
N VAL A 194 -20.20 7.73 10.67
CA VAL A 194 -19.26 6.85 11.36
C VAL A 194 -19.93 6.38 12.65
N GLU A 195 -19.98 5.07 12.85
CA GLU A 195 -20.61 4.41 13.98
C GLU A 195 -19.56 3.56 14.69
N ASP A 196 -19.44 3.74 16.00
CA ASP A 196 -18.65 2.89 16.88
C ASP A 196 -19.62 2.01 17.67
N VAL A 197 -19.76 0.77 17.23
CA VAL A 197 -20.77 -0.17 17.73
C VAL A 197 -20.28 -0.83 19.03
N ALA A 198 -18.97 -0.89 19.24
CA ALA A 198 -18.31 -1.59 20.32
C ALA A 198 -18.06 -0.70 21.54
N THR A 199 -17.72 0.58 21.34
CA THR A 199 -17.41 1.48 22.46
C THR A 199 -18.61 2.31 22.92
N GLY A 200 -19.72 2.29 22.18
CA GLY A 200 -20.91 3.09 22.47
C GLY A 200 -20.68 4.60 22.27
N LEU A 201 -19.60 4.98 21.58
CA LEU A 201 -19.34 6.38 21.26
C LEU A 201 -20.41 6.95 20.30
N PRO A 202 -20.64 8.28 20.33
CA PRO A 202 -21.65 8.90 19.50
C PRO A 202 -21.38 8.69 18.02
N ARG A 203 -22.44 8.37 17.27
CA ARG A 203 -22.41 8.38 15.80
C ARG A 203 -21.96 9.76 15.30
N LEU A 204 -20.86 9.81 14.57
CA LEU A 204 -20.42 11.02 13.90
C LEU A 204 -21.18 11.19 12.59
N THR A 205 -21.57 12.43 12.28
CA THR A 205 -22.24 12.81 11.02
C THR A 205 -21.70 14.16 10.51
N GLY A 206 -22.08 14.54 9.29
CA GLY A 206 -21.73 15.84 8.71
C GLY A 206 -20.22 16.06 8.62
N ALA A 207 -19.77 17.28 8.92
CA ALA A 207 -18.35 17.66 8.83
C ALA A 207 -17.43 16.79 9.71
N ALA A 208 -17.90 16.38 10.89
CA ALA A 208 -17.10 15.54 11.80
C ALA A 208 -16.85 14.13 11.24
N ALA A 209 -17.83 13.55 10.54
CA ALA A 209 -17.65 12.28 9.83
C ALA A 209 -16.85 12.46 8.53
N ALA A 210 -17.10 13.53 7.78
CA ALA A 210 -16.37 13.83 6.55
C ALA A 210 -14.87 14.00 6.79
N ALA A 211 -14.49 14.64 7.92
CA ALA A 211 -13.10 14.78 8.34
C ALA A 211 -12.38 13.44 8.60
N ARG A 212 -13.13 12.34 8.73
CA ARG A 212 -12.57 10.98 8.90
C ARG A 212 -12.35 10.26 7.58
N VAL A 213 -12.91 10.74 6.47
CA VAL A 213 -12.71 10.13 5.16
C VAL A 213 -11.38 10.59 4.61
N VAL A 214 -10.47 9.64 4.39
CA VAL A 214 -9.11 9.92 3.94
C VAL A 214 -8.81 9.20 2.63
N VAL A 215 -7.81 9.71 1.91
CA VAL A 215 -7.25 9.00 0.76
C VAL A 215 -6.01 8.26 1.24
N GLY A 216 -6.18 6.96 1.48
CA GLY A 216 -5.07 6.05 1.73
C GLY A 216 -4.36 5.71 0.43
N TRP A 217 -3.09 5.37 0.52
CA TRP A 217 -2.32 4.84 -0.61
C TRP A 217 -1.69 3.52 -0.18
N TRP A 218 -2.12 2.44 -0.81
CA TRP A 218 -1.56 1.11 -0.62
C TRP A 218 -1.71 0.31 -1.92
N LEU A 219 -0.79 -0.62 -2.14
CA LEU A 219 -0.77 -1.55 -3.27
C LEU A 219 -0.88 -0.83 -4.62
N LEU A 220 -0.11 0.26 -4.78
CA LEU A 220 -0.08 1.09 -6.00
C LEU A 220 -1.41 1.78 -6.38
N GLU A 221 -2.37 1.86 -5.47
CA GLU A 221 -3.67 2.46 -5.76
C GLU A 221 -4.08 3.44 -4.67
N PRO A 222 -4.72 4.57 -5.04
CA PRO A 222 -5.38 5.42 -4.08
C PRO A 222 -6.70 4.80 -3.63
N GLN A 223 -7.02 5.01 -2.37
CA GLN A 223 -8.01 4.23 -1.63
C GLN A 223 -8.95 5.20 -0.97
N LEU A 224 -10.24 5.07 -1.25
CA LEU A 224 -11.27 5.72 -0.45
C LEU A 224 -11.32 4.96 0.87
N ALA A 225 -10.61 5.51 1.87
CA ALA A 225 -10.39 4.90 3.16
C ALA A 225 -10.98 5.78 4.27
N VAL A 226 -10.95 5.27 5.50
CA VAL A 226 -11.50 5.99 6.66
C VAL A 226 -10.52 5.88 7.81
N ASP A 227 -10.11 7.03 8.35
CA ASP A 227 -9.14 7.18 9.42
C ASP A 227 -9.80 7.12 10.80
N VAL A 228 -10.29 5.92 11.16
CA VAL A 228 -10.98 5.67 12.43
C VAL A 228 -10.84 4.25 12.93
N GLN A 229 -10.74 4.13 14.26
CA GLN A 229 -11.22 2.99 15.04
C GLN A 229 -12.76 3.03 15.06
N ALA A 230 -13.41 2.77 13.93
CA ALA A 230 -14.87 2.67 13.90
C ALA A 230 -15.27 1.28 13.42
N ASP A 231 -16.33 0.74 14.02
CA ASP A 231 -16.88 -0.53 13.59
C ASP A 231 -17.63 -0.40 12.29
N ARG A 232 -18.22 0.76 11.98
CA ARG A 232 -18.91 0.95 10.72
C ARG A 232 -18.75 2.37 10.19
N VAL A 233 -18.49 2.45 8.89
CA VAL A 233 -18.48 3.69 8.13
C VAL A 233 -19.39 3.55 6.93
N ARG A 234 -20.17 4.60 6.68
CA ARG A 234 -21.10 4.70 5.57
C ARG A 234 -20.85 5.99 4.80
N LEU A 235 -20.63 5.89 3.50
CA LEU A 235 -20.51 7.02 2.58
C LEU A 235 -21.66 6.97 1.58
N GLU A 236 -22.56 7.94 1.66
CA GLU A 236 -23.73 8.05 0.78
C GLU A 236 -23.52 9.21 -0.20
N TYR A 237 -23.36 8.88 -1.48
CA TYR A 237 -23.18 9.88 -2.53
C TYR A 237 -24.52 10.46 -2.97
N PRO A 238 -24.55 11.65 -3.61
CA PRO A 238 -25.77 12.17 -4.23
C PRO A 238 -26.33 11.20 -5.28
N GLN A 239 -27.53 11.48 -5.79
CA GLN A 239 -28.05 10.71 -6.92
C GLN A 239 -27.15 10.87 -8.14
N ILE A 240 -26.69 9.74 -8.68
CA ILE A 240 -25.82 9.68 -9.83
C ILE A 240 -26.60 9.00 -10.96
N SER A 241 -26.73 9.68 -12.09
CA SER A 241 -27.31 9.10 -13.29
C SER A 241 -26.45 7.94 -13.79
N VAL A 242 -27.07 6.79 -14.03
CA VAL A 242 -26.41 5.59 -14.54
C VAL A 242 -26.49 5.59 -16.07
N PRO A 243 -25.38 5.78 -16.80
CA PRO A 243 -25.39 5.73 -18.25
C PRO A 243 -25.73 4.33 -18.79
N GLU A 244 -26.06 4.24 -20.08
CA GLU A 244 -26.09 2.95 -20.77
C GLU A 244 -24.73 2.25 -20.69
N HIS A 245 -24.74 0.92 -20.58
CA HIS A 245 -23.54 0.08 -20.49
C HIS A 245 -22.60 0.44 -19.33
N ALA A 246 -23.14 1.04 -18.27
CA ALA A 246 -22.36 1.45 -17.11
C ALA A 246 -21.99 0.25 -16.22
N ARG A 247 -20.78 0.31 -15.67
CA ARG A 247 -20.25 -0.67 -14.73
C ARG A 247 -19.64 0.05 -13.53
N VAL A 248 -19.80 -0.50 -12.35
CA VAL A 248 -19.09 0.00 -11.16
C VAL A 248 -17.87 -0.89 -10.93
N ARG A 249 -16.70 -0.27 -10.97
CA ARG A 249 -15.41 -0.94 -10.78
C ARG A 249 -14.65 -0.36 -9.62
N PHE A 250 -14.05 -1.24 -8.84
CA PHE A 250 -13.20 -0.90 -7.70
C PHE A 250 -12.37 -2.10 -7.29
N THR A 251 -11.44 -1.88 -6.39
CA THR A 251 -10.68 -2.92 -5.71
C THR A 251 -11.07 -2.92 -4.23
N LEU A 252 -11.27 -4.09 -3.64
CA LEU A 252 -11.36 -4.20 -2.18
C LEU A 252 -9.97 -4.45 -1.62
N SER A 253 -9.60 -3.71 -0.59
CA SER A 253 -8.28 -3.86 0.03
C SER A 253 -8.34 -3.52 1.51
N VAL A 254 -7.52 -4.24 2.28
CA VAL A 254 -7.22 -3.96 3.68
C VAL A 254 -5.80 -3.43 3.74
N ASN A 255 -5.57 -2.42 4.58
CA ASN A 255 -4.26 -1.82 4.75
C ASN A 255 -3.19 -2.89 5.06
N PRO A 256 -2.09 -2.98 4.28
CA PRO A 256 -1.06 -3.99 4.48
C PRO A 256 -0.43 -4.00 5.88
N ALA A 257 -0.40 -2.85 6.56
CA ALA A 257 0.05 -2.76 7.95
C ALA A 257 -0.79 -3.60 8.93
N LEU A 258 -2.01 -4.00 8.55
CA LEU A 258 -2.94 -4.76 9.37
C LEU A 258 -3.04 -6.24 9.00
N TRP A 259 -2.40 -6.69 7.92
CA TRP A 259 -2.49 -8.10 7.49
C TRP A 259 -1.92 -9.07 8.51
N ARG A 260 -0.95 -8.59 9.30
CA ARG A 260 -0.22 -9.37 10.31
C ARG A 260 -0.29 -8.75 11.70
N ALA A 261 -1.12 -7.73 11.88
CA ALA A 261 -1.29 -7.11 13.18
C ALA A 261 -2.10 -8.06 14.09
N PRO A 262 -1.59 -8.41 15.29
CA PRO A 262 -2.39 -9.15 16.26
C PRO A 262 -3.71 -8.44 16.50
N PHE A 263 -4.80 -9.20 16.62
CA PHE A 263 -6.15 -8.67 16.80
C PHE A 263 -6.69 -7.82 15.63
N SER A 264 -6.02 -7.87 14.47
CA SER A 264 -6.63 -7.41 13.23
C SER A 264 -7.82 -8.31 12.90
N GLN A 265 -8.99 -7.68 12.80
CA GLN A 265 -10.23 -8.36 12.43
C GLN A 265 -10.53 -8.03 10.98
N GLY A 266 -11.09 -9.01 10.25
CA GLY A 266 -11.54 -8.80 8.89
C GLY A 266 -12.57 -7.68 8.75
N VAL A 267 -12.81 -7.30 7.50
CA VAL A 267 -13.68 -6.21 7.10
C VAL A 267 -14.77 -6.72 6.19
N ARG A 268 -16.00 -6.30 6.43
CA ARG A 268 -17.14 -6.46 5.55
C ARG A 268 -17.36 -5.20 4.72
N PHE A 269 -17.43 -5.38 3.42
CA PHE A 269 -17.68 -4.36 2.41
C PHE A 269 -19.08 -4.56 1.83
N ARG A 270 -19.90 -3.50 1.82
CA ARG A 270 -21.18 -3.49 1.12
C ARG A 270 -21.32 -2.30 0.20
N LEU A 271 -21.79 -2.56 -1.01
CA LEU A 271 -22.21 -1.52 -1.96
C LEU A 271 -23.72 -1.63 -2.13
N LEU A 272 -24.42 -0.55 -1.79
CA LEU A 272 -25.88 -0.48 -1.84
C LEU A 272 -26.30 0.59 -2.85
N GLY A 273 -27.42 0.37 -3.51
CA GLY A 273 -28.10 1.32 -4.38
C GLY A 273 -29.49 1.66 -3.87
N ARG A 274 -29.90 2.91 -4.05
CA ARG A 274 -31.29 3.32 -3.88
C ARG A 274 -31.79 4.07 -5.10
N ASP A 275 -32.90 3.60 -5.66
CA ASP A 275 -33.68 4.27 -6.70
C ASP A 275 -35.08 4.53 -6.15
N GLY A 276 -35.36 5.78 -5.76
CA GLY A 276 -36.56 6.13 -5.01
C GLY A 276 -36.72 5.29 -3.73
N ALA A 277 -37.76 4.46 -3.68
CA ALA A 277 -38.03 3.54 -2.56
C ALA A 277 -37.30 2.18 -2.68
N ARG A 278 -36.84 1.81 -3.89
CA ARG A 278 -36.20 0.52 -4.14
C ARG A 278 -34.79 0.51 -3.59
N LYS A 279 -34.46 -0.48 -2.76
CA LYS A 279 -33.10 -0.76 -2.29
C LYS A 279 -32.52 -1.93 -3.08
N VAL A 280 -31.27 -1.81 -3.48
CA VAL A 280 -30.51 -2.84 -4.19
C VAL A 280 -29.21 -3.09 -3.41
N VAL A 281 -28.84 -4.35 -3.24
CA VAL A 281 -27.53 -4.74 -2.70
C VAL A 281 -26.69 -5.18 -3.89
N PHE A 282 -25.67 -4.41 -4.24
CA PHE A 282 -24.78 -4.72 -5.36
C PHE A 282 -23.61 -5.61 -4.93
N LEU A 283 -23.12 -5.43 -3.71
CA LEU A 283 -22.04 -6.21 -3.12
C LEU A 283 -22.28 -6.39 -1.63
N ASP A 284 -21.95 -7.58 -1.12
CA ASP A 284 -21.75 -7.87 0.29
C ASP A 284 -20.64 -8.93 0.44
N ARG A 285 -19.45 -8.52 0.88
CA ARG A 285 -18.26 -9.40 0.93
C ARG A 285 -17.40 -9.11 2.14
N SER A 286 -16.84 -10.16 2.74
CA SER A 286 -15.90 -10.06 3.86
C SER A 286 -14.49 -10.49 3.47
N ILE A 287 -13.49 -9.70 3.88
CA ILE A 287 -12.05 -9.91 3.64
C ILE A 287 -11.35 -9.94 4.99
N ASP A 288 -10.60 -11.00 5.29
CA ASP A 288 -9.85 -11.17 6.54
C ASP A 288 -8.40 -11.60 6.25
N PRO A 289 -7.49 -10.65 5.99
CA PRO A 289 -6.13 -10.98 5.62
C PRO A 289 -5.30 -11.55 6.77
N TRP A 290 -5.76 -11.43 8.02
CA TRP A 290 -5.08 -12.06 9.17
C TRP A 290 -5.32 -13.58 9.14
N GLN A 291 -6.59 -14.00 9.00
CA GLN A 291 -6.95 -15.41 8.99
C GLN A 291 -6.78 -16.09 7.63
N ARG A 292 -6.92 -15.33 6.54
CA ARG A 292 -6.92 -15.82 5.15
C ARG A 292 -5.83 -15.09 4.35
N PRO A 293 -4.61 -15.63 4.21
CA PRO A 293 -3.54 -14.99 3.46
C PRO A 293 -3.89 -14.63 2.01
N GLU A 294 -4.80 -15.35 1.37
CA GLU A 294 -5.33 -15.06 0.04
C GLU A 294 -6.09 -13.73 -0.04
N ASP A 295 -6.64 -13.24 1.08
CA ASP A 295 -7.33 -11.96 1.21
C ASP A 295 -6.38 -10.75 1.25
N ARG A 296 -5.06 -10.99 1.26
CA ARG A 296 -4.00 -9.96 1.19
C ARG A 296 -3.79 -9.43 -0.23
N ALA A 297 -4.21 -10.15 -1.26
CA ALA A 297 -4.18 -9.62 -2.62
C ALA A 297 -5.32 -8.59 -2.82
N PRO A 298 -5.09 -7.50 -3.59
CA PRO A 298 -6.18 -6.62 -3.98
C PRO A 298 -7.26 -7.41 -4.73
N GLN A 299 -8.52 -7.28 -4.30
CA GLN A 299 -9.64 -8.05 -4.83
C GLN A 299 -10.45 -7.19 -5.82
N PRO A 300 -10.26 -7.34 -7.14
CA PRO A 300 -10.99 -6.53 -8.11
C PRO A 300 -12.47 -6.89 -8.12
N VAL A 301 -13.31 -5.88 -8.29
CA VAL A 301 -14.76 -6.00 -8.41
C VAL A 301 -15.21 -5.21 -9.64
N ASP A 302 -16.05 -5.85 -10.45
CA ASP A 302 -16.64 -5.27 -11.65
C ASP A 302 -18.13 -5.68 -11.73
N LEU A 303 -19.01 -4.72 -11.46
CA LEU A 303 -20.45 -4.92 -11.33
C LEU A 303 -21.17 -4.26 -12.51
N ASP A 304 -22.01 -5.03 -13.21
CA ASP A 304 -22.85 -4.52 -14.29
C ASP A 304 -24.05 -3.75 -13.74
N LEU A 305 -24.21 -2.50 -14.17
CA LEU A 305 -25.36 -1.66 -13.85
C LEU A 305 -26.34 -1.52 -15.01
N GLY A 306 -26.18 -2.28 -16.09
CA GLY A 306 -27.11 -2.31 -17.23
C GLY A 306 -28.59 -2.34 -16.85
N PRO A 307 -29.03 -3.14 -15.86
CA PRO A 307 -30.44 -3.16 -15.39
C PRO A 307 -30.96 -1.84 -14.80
N LEU A 308 -30.08 -0.89 -14.50
CA LEU A 308 -30.38 0.42 -13.93
C LEU A 308 -30.04 1.57 -14.91
N ALA A 309 -29.70 1.27 -16.17
CA ALA A 309 -29.42 2.28 -17.17
C ALA A 309 -30.56 3.31 -17.28
N GLY A 310 -30.20 4.59 -17.34
CA GLY A 310 -31.14 5.71 -17.40
C GLY A 310 -31.75 6.11 -16.05
N THR A 311 -31.51 5.36 -14.97
CA THR A 311 -31.99 5.70 -13.62
C THR A 311 -30.98 6.54 -12.84
N ALA A 312 -31.46 7.22 -11.79
CA ALA A 312 -30.62 8.03 -10.89
C ALA A 312 -30.47 7.31 -9.55
N VAL A 313 -29.31 6.68 -9.34
CA VAL A 313 -29.06 5.80 -8.20
C VAL A 313 -28.27 6.54 -7.13
N ARG A 314 -28.72 6.41 -5.88
CA ARG A 314 -27.92 6.81 -4.73
C ARG A 314 -27.05 5.65 -4.27
N PHE A 315 -25.74 5.80 -4.37
CA PHE A 315 -24.80 4.77 -3.96
C PHE A 315 -24.38 4.96 -2.50
N THR A 316 -24.44 3.87 -1.73
CA THR A 316 -23.95 3.84 -0.36
C THR A 316 -22.85 2.79 -0.23
N TRP A 317 -21.65 3.26 0.11
CA TRP A 317 -20.47 2.44 0.38
C TRP A 317 -20.39 2.23 1.89
N VAL A 318 -20.47 0.98 2.33
CA VAL A 318 -20.43 0.61 3.74
C VAL A 318 -19.23 -0.26 4.02
N THR A 319 -18.39 0.19 4.94
CA THR A 319 -17.25 -0.57 5.44
C THR A 319 -17.48 -0.86 6.90
N GLU A 320 -17.38 -2.13 7.30
CA GLU A 320 -17.71 -2.55 8.65
C GLU A 320 -16.68 -3.55 9.15
N SER A 321 -16.22 -3.36 10.39
CA SER A 321 -15.40 -4.32 11.09
C SER A 321 -16.22 -5.56 11.41
N ILE A 322 -15.68 -6.74 11.14
CA ILE A 322 -16.37 -8.01 11.46
C ILE A 322 -16.37 -8.26 12.97
N ALA A 323 -15.41 -7.68 13.69
CA ALA A 323 -15.35 -7.67 15.15
C ALA A 323 -14.65 -6.39 15.65
N PRO A 324 -14.87 -5.95 16.90
CA PRO A 324 -14.22 -4.76 17.44
C PRO A 324 -12.69 -4.86 17.34
N SER A 325 -11.99 -3.77 16.99
CA SER A 325 -10.54 -3.75 17.14
C SER A 325 -9.97 -2.39 17.51
N VAL A 326 -8.86 -2.43 18.23
CA VAL A 326 -8.25 -1.31 18.96
C VAL A 326 -7.11 -0.63 18.20
N LEU A 327 -6.93 -0.90 16.91
CA LEU A 327 -5.80 -0.36 16.13
C LEU A 327 -6.16 0.96 15.44
N PRO A 328 -5.35 2.03 15.59
CA PRO A 328 -5.67 3.39 15.11
C PRO A 328 -5.34 3.65 13.63
N LEU A 329 -5.36 2.62 12.77
CA LEU A 329 -5.03 2.76 11.35
C LEU A 329 -6.27 2.62 10.47
N PRO A 330 -6.36 3.35 9.34
CA PRO A 330 -7.36 3.09 8.32
C PRO A 330 -7.34 1.62 7.94
N ARG A 331 -8.45 0.92 8.18
CA ARG A 331 -8.48 -0.54 8.07
C ARG A 331 -8.68 -1.02 6.65
N ALA A 332 -9.59 -0.36 5.96
CA ALA A 332 -10.07 -0.78 4.67
C ALA A 332 -10.22 0.40 3.74
N GLY A 333 -10.22 0.08 2.45
CA GLY A 333 -10.51 1.06 1.44
C GLY A 333 -10.98 0.44 0.15
N TRP A 334 -11.68 1.29 -0.56
CA TRP A 334 -12.19 1.04 -1.88
C TRP A 334 -11.16 1.64 -2.84
N GLY A 335 -10.42 0.79 -3.53
CA GLY A 335 -9.40 1.18 -4.50
C GLY A 335 -10.06 1.71 -5.76
N ARG A 336 -9.79 2.99 -6.08
CA ARG A 336 -10.27 3.69 -7.28
C ARG A 336 -11.74 3.41 -7.66
N PRO A 337 -12.72 3.63 -6.76
CA PRO A 337 -14.11 3.36 -7.04
C PRO A 337 -14.64 4.27 -8.13
N ARG A 338 -15.12 3.67 -9.23
CA ARG A 338 -15.53 4.39 -10.44
C ARG A 338 -16.78 3.79 -11.05
N LEU A 339 -17.64 4.67 -11.55
CA LEU A 339 -18.63 4.35 -12.56
C LEU A 339 -17.96 4.55 -13.93
N VAL A 340 -17.86 3.49 -14.71
CA VAL A 340 -17.26 3.51 -16.04
C VAL A 340 -18.27 3.10 -17.09
N VAL A 341 -18.10 3.58 -18.32
CA VAL A 341 -18.89 3.19 -19.47
C VAL A 341 -17.96 2.50 -20.45
N ALA A 342 -18.28 1.26 -20.81
CA ALA A 342 -17.54 0.56 -21.85
C ALA A 342 -17.68 1.32 -23.16
N GLU A 343 -16.57 1.69 -23.81
CA GLU A 343 -16.63 2.24 -25.15
C GLU A 343 -17.17 1.16 -26.10
N ARG A 344 -18.23 1.49 -26.86
CA ARG A 344 -18.62 0.64 -27.98
C ARG A 344 -17.42 0.59 -28.94
N ARG A 345 -16.73 -0.55 -29.00
CA ARG A 345 -15.89 -0.84 -30.16
C ARG A 345 -16.82 -0.83 -31.36
N CYS A 346 -16.74 0.20 -32.19
CA CYS A 346 -17.34 0.13 -33.52
C CYS A 346 -16.67 -1.07 -34.20
N ALA A 347 -17.45 -2.11 -34.47
CA ALA A 347 -17.01 -3.18 -35.34
C ALA A 347 -16.76 -2.54 -36.72
N GLY A 348 -15.50 -2.46 -37.10
CA GLY A 348 -15.09 -2.09 -38.45
C GLY A 348 -15.27 -3.25 -39.41
#